data_AF-A0A382YJX3-F1
#
_entry.id   AF-A0A382YJX3-F1
#
_cell.length_a   1.000
_cell.length_b   1.000
_cell.length_c   1.000
_cell.angle_alpha   90.00
_cell.angle_beta   90.00
_cell.angle_gamma   90.00
#
_symmetry.space_group_name_H-M   'P 1'
#
loop_
_entity.id
_entity.type
_entity.pdbx_description
1 polymer ?
#
loop_
_entity_poly.entity_id
_entity_poly.type
_entity_poly.pdbx_seq_one_letter_code
_entity_poly.pdbx_strand_id
1 'polypeptide(L)'
;MSSDEFVVTPWHVEGDIDYDKLVKRFGTQKITSDLLSKLQKITGEDHFMLRRGVFFSHRDLNLILENYEKGKEFFLYTGRGPSGHTHIGHLVPWVFAKWLQDKFNVNMYFQLTDDEKFFTKQELSL
;
A
#
# COMPACT_ATOMS: atom_id res chain seq x y z
N MET A 1 0.04 18.94 -22.20
CA MET A 1 1.07 18.59 -21.20
C MET A 1 2.28 18.07 -21.97
N SER A 2 3.51 18.35 -21.53
CA SER A 2 4.66 17.66 -22.12
C SER A 2 4.47 16.16 -21.89
N SER A 3 4.98 15.31 -22.79
CA SER A 3 4.82 13.85 -22.72
C SER A 3 5.36 13.22 -21.42
N ASP A 4 6.06 14.00 -20.58
CA ASP A 4 6.74 13.54 -19.37
C ASP A 4 6.04 13.97 -18.05
N GLU A 5 4.87 14.59 -18.12
CA GLU A 5 4.12 15.03 -16.95
C GLU A 5 2.87 14.18 -16.70
N PHE A 6 2.90 13.43 -15.60
CA PHE A 6 1.76 12.75 -15.02
C PHE A 6 1.39 13.34 -13.65
N VAL A 7 0.13 13.16 -13.25
CA VAL A 7 -0.44 13.60 -11.97
C VAL A 7 -0.81 12.39 -11.12
N VAL A 8 -0.39 12.37 -9.86
CA VAL A 8 -0.80 11.38 -8.85
C VAL A 8 -1.11 12.11 -7.56
N THR A 9 -2.38 12.08 -7.16
CA THR A 9 -2.89 12.60 -5.89
C THR A 9 -3.81 11.56 -5.26
N PRO A 10 -4.23 11.73 -3.99
CA PRO A 10 -5.19 10.81 -3.38
C PRO A 10 -6.56 10.72 -4.09
N TRP A 11 -6.90 11.68 -4.95
CA TRP A 11 -8.21 11.75 -5.62
C TRP A 11 -8.14 11.66 -7.15
N HIS A 12 -6.96 11.87 -7.75
CA HIS A 12 -6.80 11.96 -9.21
C HIS A 12 -5.48 11.34 -9.67
N VAL A 13 -5.55 10.54 -10.72
CA VAL A 13 -4.40 9.92 -11.41
C VAL A 13 -4.58 10.11 -12.91
N GLU A 14 -3.58 10.68 -13.58
CA GLU A 14 -3.63 10.99 -15.01
C GLU A 14 -2.24 10.94 -15.66
N GLY A 15 -2.19 10.44 -16.91
CA GLY A 15 -0.97 10.30 -17.70
C GLY A 15 -0.28 8.93 -17.56
N ASP A 16 0.78 8.74 -18.34
CA ASP A 16 1.63 7.54 -18.28
C ASP A 16 2.56 7.63 -17.06
N ILE A 17 2.30 6.79 -16.05
CA ILE A 17 2.97 6.89 -14.74
C ILE A 17 4.36 6.25 -14.81
N ASP A 18 5.40 7.09 -14.69
CA ASP A 18 6.76 6.63 -14.39
C ASP A 18 6.93 6.48 -12.88
N TYR A 19 6.89 5.23 -12.42
CA TYR A 19 7.03 4.88 -11.01
C TYR A 19 8.41 5.23 -10.42
N ASP A 20 9.47 5.28 -11.22
CA ASP A 20 10.82 5.64 -10.73
C ASP A 20 10.92 7.13 -10.46
N LYS A 21 10.29 7.94 -11.32
CA LYS A 21 10.10 9.38 -11.09
C LYS A 21 9.18 9.62 -9.90
N LEU A 22 8.12 8.83 -9.74
CA LEU A 22 7.18 8.94 -8.62
C LEU A 22 7.87 8.65 -7.27
N VAL A 23 8.70 7.60 -7.18
CA VAL A 23 9.47 7.26 -5.97
C VAL A 23 10.33 8.44 -5.52
N LYS A 24 11.04 9.08 -6.46
CA LYS A 24 11.88 10.26 -6.21
C LYS A 24 11.03 11.47 -5.77
N ARG A 25 9.94 11.76 -6.48
CA ARG A 25 9.02 12.87 -6.15
C ARG A 25 8.45 12.76 -4.74
N PHE A 26 8.08 11.55 -4.33
CA PHE A 26 7.43 11.30 -3.05
C PHE A 26 8.43 10.98 -1.92
N GLY A 27 9.74 10.95 -2.20
CA GLY A 27 10.78 10.67 -1.20
C GLY A 27 10.65 9.28 -0.55
N THR A 28 10.17 8.30 -1.33
CA THR A 28 10.04 6.90 -0.86
C THR A 28 11.27 6.09 -1.25
N GLN A 29 11.39 4.88 -0.73
CA GLN A 29 12.45 3.94 -1.07
C GLN A 29 11.87 2.79 -1.90
N LYS A 30 12.63 2.27 -2.87
CA LYS A 30 12.24 1.05 -3.59
C LYS A 30 12.37 -0.17 -2.70
N ILE A 31 11.47 -1.13 -2.85
CA ILE A 31 11.62 -2.45 -2.23
C ILE A 31 12.76 -3.17 -2.96
N THR A 32 13.90 -3.31 -2.30
CA THR A 32 15.11 -3.92 -2.86
C THR A 32 15.02 -5.46 -2.86
N SER A 33 15.89 -6.12 -3.64
CA SER A 33 16.07 -7.58 -3.60
C SER A 33 16.37 -8.11 -2.19
N ASP A 34 17.09 -7.32 -1.39
CA ASP A 34 17.46 -7.69 -0.02
C ASP A 34 16.25 -7.67 0.91
N LEU A 35 15.39 -6.65 0.77
CA LEU A 35 14.12 -6.58 1.51
C LEU A 35 13.16 -7.69 1.09
N LEU A 36 13.07 -7.99 -0.21
CA LEU A 36 12.28 -9.12 -0.72
C LEU A 36 12.77 -10.45 -0.12
N SER A 37 14.08 -10.68 -0.12
CA SER A 37 14.68 -11.88 0.46
C SER A 37 14.41 -11.99 1.96
N LYS A 38 14.48 -10.87 2.68
CA LYS A 38 14.18 -10.81 4.12
C LYS A 38 12.70 -11.11 4.39
N LEU A 39 11.78 -10.52 3.64
CA LEU A 39 10.35 -10.81 3.73
C LEU A 39 10.06 -12.29 3.45
N GLN A 40 10.63 -12.85 2.38
CA GLN A 40 10.45 -14.26 2.04
C GLN A 40 10.97 -15.18 3.16
N LYS A 41 12.12 -14.85 3.76
CA LYS A 41 12.66 -15.62 4.89
C LYS A 41 11.76 -15.58 6.11
N ILE A 42 11.20 -14.41 6.44
CA ILE A 42 10.32 -14.22 7.60
C ILE A 42 8.96 -14.91 7.39
N THR A 43 8.36 -14.73 6.22
CA THR A 43 7.00 -15.20 5.93
C THR A 43 6.94 -16.62 5.36
N GLY A 44 8.09 -17.17 4.98
CA GLY A 44 8.21 -18.47 4.31
C GLY A 44 7.60 -18.49 2.90
N GLU A 45 7.24 -17.33 2.32
CA GLU A 45 6.53 -17.25 1.05
C GLU A 45 6.98 -16.06 0.21
N ASP A 46 7.14 -16.29 -1.09
CA ASP A 46 7.40 -15.23 -2.07
C ASP A 46 6.09 -14.76 -2.72
N HIS A 47 5.47 -13.75 -2.10
CA HIS A 47 4.17 -13.24 -2.53
C HIS A 47 4.24 -12.60 -3.92
N PHE A 48 3.33 -12.99 -4.81
CA PHE A 48 3.39 -12.60 -6.23
C PHE A 48 3.34 -11.09 -6.46
N MET A 49 2.64 -10.33 -5.62
CA MET A 49 2.57 -8.86 -5.74
C MET A 49 3.90 -8.18 -5.39
N LEU A 50 4.75 -8.82 -4.58
CA LEU A 50 6.10 -8.34 -4.29
C LEU A 50 7.06 -8.78 -5.41
N ARG A 51 7.08 -10.07 -5.77
CA ARG A 51 7.91 -10.61 -6.87
C ARG A 51 7.71 -9.87 -8.19
N ARG A 52 6.47 -9.50 -8.51
CA ARG A 52 6.11 -8.82 -9.77
C ARG A 52 6.18 -7.28 -9.69
N GLY A 53 6.59 -6.72 -8.55
CA GLY A 53 6.69 -5.27 -8.37
C GLY A 53 5.35 -4.53 -8.40
N VAL A 54 4.24 -5.19 -8.04
CA VAL A 54 2.94 -4.51 -7.85
C VAL A 54 3.02 -3.57 -6.64
N PHE A 55 3.62 -4.05 -5.55
CA PHE A 55 4.16 -3.18 -4.49
C PHE A 55 5.64 -2.96 -4.79
N PHE A 56 6.01 -1.72 -5.10
CA PHE A 56 7.36 -1.38 -5.59
C PHE A 56 8.12 -0.43 -4.66
N SER A 57 7.44 0.29 -3.77
CA SER A 57 8.04 1.26 -2.85
C SER A 57 7.56 1.09 -1.42
N HIS A 58 8.31 1.65 -0.48
CA HIS A 58 8.02 1.61 0.95
C HIS A 58 8.57 2.86 1.68
N ARG A 59 8.19 2.99 2.95
CA ARG A 59 8.84 3.83 3.97
C ARG A 59 9.04 2.96 5.21
N ASP A 60 10.26 2.93 5.74
CA ASP A 60 10.63 2.27 7.00
C ASP A 60 10.27 0.77 7.13
N LEU A 61 10.01 0.07 6.02
CA LEU A 61 9.78 -1.38 6.02
C LEU A 61 10.96 -2.15 6.64
N ASN A 62 12.19 -1.71 6.40
CA ASN A 62 13.38 -2.28 7.04
C ASN A 62 13.28 -2.22 8.57
N LEU A 63 12.80 -1.11 9.14
CA LEU A 63 12.64 -0.96 10.58
C LEU A 63 11.56 -1.88 11.13
N ILE A 64 10.45 -2.06 10.42
CA ILE A 64 9.40 -3.02 10.81
C ILE A 64 9.96 -4.44 10.84
N LEU A 65 10.68 -4.87 9.80
CA LEU A 65 11.26 -6.22 9.74
C LEU A 65 12.32 -6.45 10.82
N GLU A 66 13.19 -5.47 11.07
CA GLU A 66 14.18 -5.53 12.15
C GLU A 66 13.55 -5.57 13.54
N ASN A 67 12.49 -4.81 13.77
CA ASN A 67 11.77 -4.81 15.04
C ASN A 67 11.02 -6.13 15.26
N TYR A 68 10.40 -6.67 14.21
CA TYR A 68 9.75 -7.99 14.24
C TYR A 68 10.74 -9.10 14.61
N GLU A 69 11.92 -9.14 14.00
CA GLU A 69 12.98 -10.12 14.35
C GLU A 69 13.45 -9.99 15.81
N LYS A 70 13.33 -8.80 16.40
CA LYS A 70 13.63 -8.53 17.83
C LYS A 70 12.45 -8.85 18.75
N GLY A 71 11.36 -9.41 18.23
CA GLY A 71 10.15 -9.74 18.99
C GLY A 71 9.31 -8.54 19.38
N LYS A 72 9.50 -7.38 18.75
CA LYS A 72 8.65 -6.20 18.98
C LYS A 72 7.37 -6.31 18.16
N GLU A 73 6.28 -5.95 18.80
CA GLU A 73 4.96 -5.94 18.19
C GLU A 73 4.77 -4.75 17.25
N PHE A 74 3.95 -4.95 16.22
CA PHE A 74 3.44 -3.91 15.34
C PHE A 74 2.02 -4.26 14.91
N PHE A 75 1.35 -3.37 14.18
CA PHE A 75 0.01 -3.60 13.65
C PHE A 75 -0.09 -3.16 12.18
N LEU A 76 -1.12 -3.64 11.50
CA LEU A 76 -1.47 -3.24 10.14
C LEU A 76 -2.60 -2.21 10.17
N TYR A 77 -2.51 -1.25 9.26
CA TYR A 77 -3.54 -0.24 9.04
C TYR A 77 -3.78 -0.04 7.55
N THR A 78 -5.04 -0.12 7.14
CA THR A 78 -5.49 0.25 5.80
C THR A 78 -6.94 0.72 5.88
N GLY A 79 -7.54 1.09 4.75
CA GLY A 79 -8.91 1.55 4.76
C GLY A 79 -9.56 1.65 3.40
N ARG A 80 -10.77 2.20 3.41
CA ARG A 80 -11.60 2.43 2.24
C ARG A 80 -12.52 3.62 2.48
N GLY A 81 -12.48 4.58 1.58
CA GLY A 81 -13.53 5.58 1.47
C GLY A 81 -14.75 5.05 0.69
N PRO A 82 -15.92 4.83 1.30
CA PRO A 82 -17.06 4.13 0.71
C PRO A 82 -17.84 5.04 -0.24
N SER A 83 -17.30 5.26 -1.45
CA SER A 83 -17.87 6.19 -2.44
C SER A 83 -18.73 5.54 -3.53
N GLY A 84 -19.01 4.25 -3.41
CA GLY A 84 -19.70 3.39 -4.39
C GLY A 84 -19.26 1.93 -4.29
N HIS A 85 -19.64 1.10 -5.27
CA HIS A 85 -19.30 -0.33 -5.32
C HIS A 85 -17.80 -0.61 -5.38
N THR A 86 -17.39 -1.75 -4.82
CA THR A 86 -16.00 -2.22 -4.85
C THR A 86 -15.68 -2.89 -6.19
N HIS A 87 -14.68 -2.36 -6.91
CA HIS A 87 -14.02 -3.04 -8.04
C HIS A 87 -12.67 -3.69 -7.68
N ILE A 88 -12.10 -4.47 -8.60
CA ILE A 88 -10.85 -5.24 -8.42
C ILE A 88 -9.68 -4.40 -7.90
N GLY A 89 -9.53 -3.16 -8.38
CA GLY A 89 -8.47 -2.25 -7.90
C GLY A 89 -8.47 -2.04 -6.38
N HIS A 90 -9.64 -2.02 -5.72
CA HIS A 90 -9.72 -1.90 -4.27
C HIS A 90 -9.26 -3.16 -3.54
N LEU A 91 -9.36 -4.33 -4.17
CA LEU A 91 -9.00 -5.60 -3.55
C LEU A 91 -7.48 -5.78 -3.44
N VAL A 92 -6.69 -5.15 -4.32
CA VAL A 92 -5.22 -5.27 -4.34
C VAL A 92 -4.60 -5.00 -2.96
N PRO A 93 -4.81 -3.83 -2.31
CA PRO A 93 -4.29 -3.57 -0.98
C PRO A 93 -4.88 -4.49 0.10
N TRP A 94 -6.13 -4.92 -0.03
CA TRP A 94 -6.79 -5.74 0.99
C TRP A 94 -6.31 -7.19 0.99
N VAL A 95 -6.14 -7.77 -0.19
CA VAL A 95 -5.56 -9.12 -0.36
C VAL A 95 -4.12 -9.12 0.16
N PHE A 96 -3.36 -8.06 -0.12
CA PHE A 96 -1.99 -7.94 0.40
C PHE A 96 -1.95 -7.75 1.92
N ALA A 97 -2.84 -6.92 2.48
CA ALA A 97 -2.94 -6.73 3.92
C ALA A 97 -3.38 -8.01 4.64
N LYS A 98 -4.32 -8.78 4.06
CA LYS A 98 -4.68 -10.10 4.56
C LYS A 98 -3.47 -11.03 4.60
N TRP A 99 -2.70 -11.11 3.51
CA TRP A 99 -1.49 -11.94 3.48
C TRP A 99 -0.49 -11.52 4.56
N LEU A 100 -0.24 -10.22 4.72
CA LEU A 100 0.61 -9.71 5.81
C LEU A 100 0.06 -10.10 7.19
N GLN A 101 -1.25 -9.97 7.41
CA GLN A 101 -1.90 -10.32 8.66
C GLN A 101 -1.70 -11.81 8.98
N ASP A 102 -1.94 -12.69 8.01
CA ASP A 102 -1.79 -14.13 8.18
C ASP A 102 -0.33 -14.52 8.48
N LYS A 103 0.65 -13.86 7.82
CA LYS A 103 2.07 -14.20 7.95
C LYS A 103 2.75 -13.65 9.20
N PHE A 104 2.34 -12.47 9.64
CA PHE A 104 2.92 -11.82 10.82
C PHE A 104 2.08 -12.03 12.08
N ASN A 105 0.85 -12.53 11.96
CA ASN A 105 -0.09 -12.74 13.05
C ASN A 105 -0.28 -11.49 13.91
N VAL A 106 -0.57 -10.36 13.26
CA VAL A 106 -0.70 -9.04 13.89
C VAL A 106 -2.12 -8.50 13.83
N ASN A 107 -2.44 -7.57 14.73
CA ASN A 107 -3.71 -6.85 14.69
C ASN A 107 -3.81 -6.02 13.41
N MET A 108 -5.04 -5.93 12.86
CA MET A 108 -5.35 -5.14 11.68
C MET A 108 -6.50 -4.19 11.97
N TYR A 109 -6.26 -2.89 11.74
CA TYR A 109 -7.28 -1.86 11.82
C TYR A 109 -7.68 -1.45 10.40
N PHE A 110 -8.98 -1.50 10.12
CA PHE A 110 -9.53 -1.15 8.81
C PHE A 110 -10.48 0.04 8.95
N GLN A 111 -10.09 1.20 8.43
CA GLN A 111 -10.92 2.41 8.52
C GLN A 111 -11.90 2.48 7.34
N LEU A 112 -13.16 2.79 7.63
CA LEU A 112 -14.11 3.27 6.65
C LEU A 112 -14.23 4.80 6.79
N THR A 113 -13.85 5.54 5.76
CA THR A 113 -13.86 7.01 5.74
C THR A 113 -15.12 7.53 5.04
N ASP A 114 -16.28 7.16 5.56
CA ASP A 114 -17.59 7.65 5.07
C ASP A 114 -17.74 9.17 5.28
N ASP A 115 -17.24 9.68 6.41
CA ASP A 115 -17.07 11.10 6.69
C ASP A 115 -16.30 11.85 5.59
N GLU A 116 -15.13 11.35 5.17
CA GLU A 116 -14.34 11.92 4.07
C GLU A 116 -15.16 11.96 2.78
N LYS A 117 -15.95 10.92 2.49
CA LYS A 117 -16.78 10.87 1.27
C LYS A 117 -17.98 11.79 1.34
N PHE A 118 -18.59 11.96 2.50
CA PHE A 118 -19.61 12.98 2.72
C PHE A 118 -19.07 14.39 2.46
N PHE A 119 -17.89 14.74 2.98
CA PHE A 119 -17.32 16.08 2.77
C PHE A 119 -16.80 16.32 1.35
N THR A 120 -16.33 15.29 0.65
CA THR A 120 -15.72 15.44 -0.69
C THR A 120 -16.69 15.28 -1.85
N LYS A 121 -17.86 14.65 -1.65
CA LYS A 121 -18.88 14.47 -2.68
C LYS A 121 -20.20 15.10 -2.25
N GLN A 122 -20.57 16.19 -2.92
CA GLN A 122 -21.78 16.96 -2.61
C GLN A 122 -23.10 16.18 -2.78
N GLU A 123 -23.07 15.08 -3.54
CA GLU A 123 -24.25 14.26 -3.85
C GLU A 123 -24.52 13.15 -2.83
N LEU A 124 -23.63 12.96 -1.85
CA LEU A 124 -23.78 11.93 -0.83
C LEU A 124 -24.44 12.48 0.45
N SER A 125 -25.27 11.64 1.07
CA SER A 125 -25.81 11.84 2.43
C SER A 125 -25.32 10.73 3.34
N LEU A 126 -25.29 10.99 4.65
CA LEU A 126 -24.92 10.01 5.68
C LEU A 126 -26.09 9.07 6.01
#